data_AF-A0AB39V4Z8-F1
#
_entry.id   AF-A0AB39V4Z8-F1
#
_cell.length_a   1.000
_cell.length_b   1.000
_cell.length_c   1.000
_cell.angle_alpha   90.00
_cell.angle_beta   90.00
_cell.angle_gamma   90.00
#
_symmetry.space_group_name_H-M   'P 1'
#
loop_
_entity.id
_entity.type
_entity.pdbx_description
1 polymer ?
#
loop_
_entity_poly.entity_id
_entity_poly.type
_entity_poly.pdbx_seq_one_letter_code
_entity_poly.pdbx_strand_id
1 'polypeptide(L)'
;MILDIGFIILLIIFILLGYKRGFSLEFFNMFKYILIIFITNCIYKFFFDSEKIKSRNQLKIFIIMVVIQYIVYSVILIMNREFLKTIKIKRFDKFSGMIFGIFKIIFVIIITYIVVISGSLNSKRIRSIRDKSVSVKFVTKYALRYLDSFPSFINNNVESYVIKKRENQIINDVLSNYKKLEIEEFKNSRTID
;
A
#
# COMPACT_ATOMS: atom_id res chain seq x y z
N MET A 1 1.83 -11.64 8.59
CA MET A 1 1.50 -11.61 10.03
C MET A 1 2.04 -10.37 10.74
N ILE A 2 3.36 -10.18 10.90
CA ILE A 2 3.90 -9.01 11.64
C ILE A 2 3.45 -7.66 11.06
N LEU A 3 3.44 -7.54 9.73
CA LEU A 3 3.05 -6.33 9.00
C LEU A 3 1.53 -6.06 9.14
N ASP A 4 0.72 -7.12 9.12
CA ASP A 4 -0.73 -7.01 9.27
C ASP A 4 -1.12 -6.60 10.70
N ILE A 5 -0.45 -7.16 11.72
CA ILE A 5 -0.61 -6.76 13.12
C ILE A 5 -0.25 -5.29 13.30
N GLY A 6 0.85 -4.83 12.68
CA GLY A 6 1.24 -3.44 12.69
C GLY A 6 0.16 -2.51 12.13
N PHE A 7 -0.50 -2.89 11.04
CA PHE A 7 -1.61 -2.11 10.50
C PHE A 7 -2.85 -2.10 11.40
N ILE A 8 -3.18 -3.20 12.07
CA ILE A 8 -4.31 -3.25 13.02
C ILE A 8 -4.05 -2.30 14.20
N ILE A 9 -2.84 -2.33 14.76
CA ILE A 9 -2.45 -1.41 15.84
C ILE A 9 -2.51 0.05 15.35
N LEU A 10 -1.98 0.32 14.16
CA LEU A 10 -2.00 1.65 13.56
C LEU A 10 -3.42 2.16 13.30
N LEU A 11 -4.35 1.27 12.92
CA LEU A 11 -5.76 1.59 12.70
C LEU A 11 -6.39 2.12 13.98
N ILE A 12 -6.20 1.42 15.10
CA ILE A 12 -6.71 1.81 16.42
C ILE A 12 -6.15 3.18 16.81
N ILE A 13 -4.83 3.37 16.63
CA ILE A 13 -4.17 4.66 16.91
C ILE A 13 -4.77 5.78 16.06
N PHE A 14 -5.01 5.55 14.77
CA PHE A 14 -5.58 6.57 13.88
C PHE A 14 -7.03 6.91 14.20
N ILE A 15 -7.83 5.94 14.61
CA ILE A 15 -9.21 6.19 15.07
C ILE A 15 -9.19 7.08 16.32
N LEU A 16 -8.37 6.74 17.32
CA LEU A 16 -8.24 7.50 18.56
C LEU A 16 -7.71 8.92 18.31
N LEU A 17 -6.69 9.06 17.46
CA LEU A 17 -6.16 10.37 17.07
C LEU A 17 -7.18 11.19 16.27
N GLY A 18 -7.91 10.56 15.36
CA GLY A 18 -8.96 11.19 14.57
C GLY A 18 -10.06 11.75 15.45
N TYR A 19 -10.52 10.99 16.44
CA TYR A 19 -11.49 11.44 17.44
C TYR A 19 -11.01 12.70 18.19
N LYS A 20 -9.74 12.73 18.60
CA LYS A 20 -9.15 13.85 19.34
C LYS A 20 -8.94 15.10 18.47
N ARG A 21 -8.60 14.91 17.19
CA ARG A 21 -8.22 15.99 16.28
C ARG A 21 -9.42 16.68 15.61
N GLY A 22 -10.56 15.99 15.52
CA GLY A 22 -11.75 16.50 14.84
C GLY A 22 -11.63 16.40 13.31
N PHE A 23 -12.63 16.95 12.62
CA PHE A 23 -12.79 16.80 11.17
C PHE A 23 -11.63 17.42 10.39
N SER A 24 -11.51 18.74 10.48
CA SER A 24 -10.67 19.53 9.58
C SER A 24 -9.20 19.13 9.71
N LEU A 25 -8.69 19.03 10.94
CA LEU A 25 -7.30 18.67 11.15
C LEU A 25 -6.98 17.24 10.65
N GLU A 26 -7.87 16.27 10.84
CA GLU A 26 -7.62 14.91 10.34
C GLU A 26 -7.84 14.80 8.83
N PHE A 27 -8.76 15.57 8.25
CA PHE A 27 -8.95 15.69 6.80
C PHE A 27 -7.66 16.16 6.11
N PHE A 28 -7.09 17.30 6.52
CA PHE A 28 -5.83 17.80 5.94
C PHE A 28 -4.66 16.86 6.22
N ASN A 29 -4.65 16.22 7.39
CA ASN A 29 -3.63 15.24 7.74
C ASN A 29 -3.74 13.92 6.95
N MET A 30 -4.92 13.59 6.40
CA MET A 30 -5.11 12.53 5.42
C MET A 30 -4.73 13.02 4.01
N PHE A 31 -5.17 14.23 3.64
CA PHE A 31 -4.92 14.82 2.33
C PHE A 31 -3.43 14.96 2.01
N LYS A 32 -2.58 15.19 3.02
CA LYS A 32 -1.11 15.24 2.83
C LYS A 32 -0.55 13.99 2.16
N TYR A 33 -1.12 12.80 2.37
CA TYR A 33 -0.64 11.58 1.73
C TYR A 33 -0.95 11.55 0.23
N ILE A 34 -2.09 12.11 -0.18
CA ILE A 34 -2.45 12.28 -1.59
C ILE A 34 -1.46 13.24 -2.25
N LEU A 35 -1.17 14.37 -1.60
CA LEU A 35 -0.17 15.33 -2.09
C LEU A 35 1.22 14.71 -2.22
N ILE A 36 1.65 13.91 -1.23
CA ILE A 36 2.94 13.20 -1.28
C ILE A 36 3.02 12.30 -2.51
N ILE A 37 2.00 11.47 -2.75
CA ILE A 37 1.99 10.56 -3.91
C ILE A 37 2.05 11.36 -5.21
N PHE A 38 1.19 12.37 -5.35
CA PHE A 38 1.09 13.19 -6.53
C PHE A 38 2.39 13.94 -6.84
N ILE A 39 2.92 14.69 -5.87
CA ILE A 39 4.13 15.50 -6.04
C ILE A 39 5.35 14.61 -6.25
N THR A 40 5.46 13.48 -5.54
CA THR A 40 6.55 12.52 -5.78
C THR A 40 6.52 12.00 -7.22
N ASN A 41 5.35 11.63 -7.74
CA ASN A 41 5.23 11.18 -9.12
C ASN A 41 5.64 12.28 -10.12
N CYS A 42 5.17 13.52 -9.91
CA CYS A 42 5.57 14.67 -10.72
C CYS A 42 7.09 14.85 -10.73
N ILE A 43 7.73 14.91 -9.55
CA ILE A 43 9.18 15.11 -9.48
C ILE A 43 9.93 13.97 -10.16
N TYR A 44 9.48 12.72 -10.01
CA TYR A 44 10.11 11.60 -10.70
C TYR A 44 10.03 11.72 -12.22
N LYS A 45 8.85 12.07 -12.75
CA LYS A 45 8.64 12.25 -14.18
C LYS A 45 9.49 13.39 -14.76
N PHE A 46 9.71 14.47 -14.00
CA PHE A 46 10.49 15.61 -14.48
C PHE A 46 12.00 15.47 -14.28
N PHE A 47 12.45 14.88 -13.17
CA PHE A 47 13.86 14.92 -12.76
C PHE A 47 14.57 13.56 -12.81
N PHE A 48 13.83 12.45 -12.78
CA PHE A 48 14.40 11.11 -12.59
C PHE A 48 14.01 10.11 -13.68
N ASP A 49 13.43 10.57 -14.79
CA ASP A 49 13.04 9.73 -15.94
C ASP A 49 14.23 9.20 -16.76
N SER A 50 15.46 9.34 -16.25
CA SER A 50 16.64 8.78 -16.89
C SER A 50 16.77 7.29 -16.54
N GLU A 51 16.71 6.41 -17.53
CA GLU A 51 16.94 4.94 -17.42
C GLU A 51 18.31 4.56 -16.81
N LYS A 52 19.20 5.53 -16.59
CA LYS A 52 20.58 5.32 -16.10
C LYS A 52 20.68 5.02 -14.60
N ILE A 53 19.62 5.21 -13.80
CA ILE A 53 19.69 5.03 -12.33
C ILE A 53 19.35 3.58 -11.97
N LYS A 54 20.25 2.90 -11.24
CA LYS A 54 19.98 1.56 -10.69
C LYS A 54 18.69 1.56 -9.84
N SER A 55 17.83 0.57 -10.04
CA SER A 55 16.52 0.42 -9.35
C SER A 55 16.61 0.51 -7.82
N ARG A 56 17.68 0.00 -7.21
CA ARG A 56 17.93 0.10 -5.76
C ARG A 56 18.10 1.55 -5.30
N ASN A 57 18.76 2.39 -6.10
CA ASN A 57 18.96 3.79 -5.79
C ASN A 57 17.66 4.58 -6.02
N GLN A 58 16.88 4.23 -7.04
CA GLN A 58 15.55 4.82 -7.27
C GLN A 58 14.62 4.61 -6.07
N LEU A 59 14.54 3.40 -5.50
CA LEU A 59 13.74 3.15 -4.31
C LEU A 59 14.22 3.96 -3.09
N LYS A 60 15.54 4.08 -2.89
CA LYS A 60 16.10 4.88 -1.80
C LYS A 60 15.74 6.36 -1.94
N ILE A 61 15.91 6.92 -3.13
CA ILE A 61 15.54 8.30 -3.43
C ILE A 61 14.04 8.50 -3.17
N PHE A 62 13.19 7.56 -3.59
CA PHE A 62 11.74 7.64 -3.40
C PHE A 62 11.39 7.70 -1.92
N ILE A 63 11.96 6.82 -1.10
CA ILE A 63 11.74 6.81 0.35
C ILE A 63 12.19 8.13 0.96
N ILE A 64 13.38 8.64 0.60
CA ILE A 64 13.89 9.91 1.10
C ILE A 64 12.95 11.07 0.73
N MET A 65 12.49 11.12 -0.51
CA MET A 65 11.56 12.15 -0.98
C MET A 65 10.23 12.12 -0.23
N VAL A 66 9.63 10.93 -0.09
CA VAL A 66 8.39 10.73 0.67
C VAL A 66 8.56 11.20 2.12
N VAL A 67 9.70 10.89 2.75
CA VAL A 67 10.00 11.31 4.14
C VAL A 67 10.15 12.83 4.23
N ILE A 68 10.92 13.46 3.33
CA ILE A 68 11.09 14.92 3.30
C ILE A 68 9.74 15.62 3.12
N GLN A 69 8.96 15.20 2.13
CA GLN A 69 7.62 15.78 1.88
C GLN A 69 6.69 15.57 3.09
N TYR A 70 6.74 14.40 3.72
CA TYR A 70 5.95 14.14 4.93
C TYR A 70 6.28 15.13 6.05
N ILE A 71 7.57 15.41 6.28
CA ILE A 71 8.01 16.38 7.28
C ILE A 71 7.52 17.79 6.91
N VAL A 72 7.76 18.23 5.68
CA VAL A 72 7.35 19.55 5.18
C VAL A 72 5.85 19.76 5.35
N TYR A 73 5.02 18.83 4.88
CA TYR A 73 3.57 18.95 5.02
C TYR A 73 3.10 18.88 6.48
N SER A 74 3.80 18.12 7.32
CA SER A 74 3.47 18.08 8.74
C SER A 74 3.79 19.41 9.44
N VAL A 75 4.89 20.08 9.08
CA VAL A 75 5.21 21.43 9.57
C VAL A 75 4.15 22.44 9.13
N ILE A 76 3.78 22.44 7.84
CA ILE A 76 2.72 23.31 7.31
C ILE A 76 1.40 23.11 8.07
N LEU A 77 1.04 21.86 8.36
CA LEU A 77 -0.18 21.52 9.09
C LEU A 77 -0.14 21.94 10.56
N ILE A 78 1.04 21.90 11.19
CA ILE A 78 1.23 22.41 12.56
C ILE A 78 1.11 23.94 12.58
N MET A 79 1.73 24.65 11.64
CA MET A 79 1.64 26.11 11.55
C MET A 79 0.19 26.58 11.38
N ASN A 80 -0.59 25.88 10.55
CA ASN A 80 -1.99 26.23 10.29
C ASN A 80 -2.97 25.60 11.28
N ARG A 81 -2.51 24.94 12.34
CA ARG A 81 -3.35 24.14 13.23
C ARG A 81 -4.48 24.94 13.86
N GLU A 82 -4.20 26.16 14.33
CA GLU A 82 -5.22 26.99 14.98
C GLU A 82 -6.31 27.41 13.99
N PHE A 83 -5.93 27.76 12.75
CA PHE A 83 -6.89 27.99 11.68
C PHE A 83 -7.72 26.74 11.35
N LEU A 84 -7.10 25.57 11.24
CA LEU A 84 -7.84 24.33 10.94
C LEU A 84 -8.84 23.95 12.04
N LYS A 85 -8.56 24.28 13.30
CA LYS A 85 -9.46 24.04 14.43
C LYS A 85 -10.69 24.96 14.44
N THR A 86 -10.71 26.07 13.71
CA THR A 86 -11.91 26.92 13.62
C THR A 86 -12.96 26.30 12.69
N ILE A 87 -12.51 25.53 11.70
CA ILE A 87 -13.36 24.80 10.74
C ILE A 87 -13.87 23.50 11.39
N LYS A 88 -14.87 23.62 12.27
CA LYS A 88 -15.50 22.46 12.94
C LYS A 88 -16.89 22.18 12.41
N ILE A 89 -17.19 20.90 12.22
CA ILE A 89 -18.56 20.45 11.91
C ILE A 89 -19.29 20.20 13.24
N LYS A 90 -19.85 21.25 13.85
CA LYS A 90 -20.64 21.25 15.10
C LYS A 90 -20.74 19.89 15.83
N ARG A 91 -21.79 19.10 15.55
CA ARG A 91 -22.08 17.82 16.25
C ARG A 91 -21.32 16.62 15.71
N PHE A 92 -20.77 16.69 14.49
CA PHE A 92 -20.13 15.57 13.81
C PHE A 92 -18.61 15.68 13.73
N ASP A 93 -18.00 16.70 14.33
CA ASP A 93 -16.57 17.00 14.22
C ASP A 93 -15.70 15.82 14.66
N LYS A 94 -16.00 15.25 15.84
CA LYS A 94 -15.25 14.11 16.37
C LYS A 94 -15.52 12.82 15.59
N PHE A 95 -16.78 12.58 15.21
CA PHE A 95 -17.18 11.39 14.48
C PHE A 95 -16.57 11.34 13.08
N SER A 96 -16.65 12.45 12.35
CA SER A 96 -15.98 12.58 11.05
C SER A 96 -14.46 12.50 11.18
N GLY A 97 -13.86 13.08 12.24
CA GLY A 97 -12.45 12.88 12.57
C GLY A 97 -12.05 11.40 12.67
N MET A 98 -12.87 10.56 13.32
CA MET A 98 -12.65 9.10 13.36
C MET A 98 -12.70 8.47 11.96
N ILE A 99 -13.71 8.83 11.17
CA ILE A 99 -13.88 8.34 9.79
C ILE A 99 -12.65 8.68 8.94
N PHE A 100 -12.16 9.92 9.01
CA PHE A 100 -10.96 10.32 8.28
C PHE A 100 -9.68 9.64 8.80
N GLY A 101 -9.62 9.34 10.10
CA GLY A 101 -8.57 8.49 10.67
C GLY A 101 -8.57 7.08 10.05
N ILE A 102 -9.74 6.49 9.81
CA ILE A 102 -9.88 5.20 9.11
C ILE A 102 -9.43 5.35 7.65
N PHE A 103 -9.93 6.36 6.91
CA PHE A 103 -9.54 6.53 5.51
C PHE A 103 -8.04 6.74 5.32
N LYS A 104 -7.40 7.45 6.25
CA LYS A 104 -5.96 7.69 6.24
C LYS A 104 -5.14 6.40 6.22
N ILE A 105 -5.59 5.32 6.87
CA ILE A 105 -4.83 4.08 6.90
C ILE A 105 -4.70 3.44 5.52
N ILE A 106 -5.68 3.65 4.63
CA ILE A 106 -5.67 3.11 3.28
C ILE A 106 -4.46 3.65 2.51
N PHE A 107 -4.21 4.96 2.60
CA PHE A 107 -3.04 5.58 1.97
C PHE A 107 -1.72 5.06 2.55
N VAL A 108 -1.64 4.89 3.88
CA VAL A 108 -0.44 4.34 4.53
C VAL A 108 -0.18 2.90 4.08
N ILE A 109 -1.23 2.08 3.99
CA ILE A 109 -1.14 0.70 3.50
C ILE A 109 -0.64 0.68 2.05
N ILE A 110 -1.15 1.55 1.17
CA ILE A 110 -0.73 1.63 -0.24
C ILE A 110 0.75 2.00 -0.35
N ILE A 111 1.19 3.06 0.35
CA ILE A 111 2.59 3.50 0.33
C ILE A 111 3.52 2.39 0.87
N THR A 112 3.14 1.77 1.99
CA THR A 112 3.91 0.67 2.60
C THR A 112 3.98 -0.53 1.65
N TYR A 113 2.87 -0.88 1.00
CA TYR A 113 2.79 -1.96 0.03
C TYR A 113 3.79 -1.76 -1.12
N ILE A 114 3.88 -0.55 -1.66
CA ILE A 114 4.80 -0.20 -2.74
C ILE A 114 6.26 -0.33 -2.31
N VAL A 115 6.58 0.18 -1.12
CA VAL A 115 7.92 0.06 -0.53
C VAL A 115 8.29 -1.40 -0.32
N VAL A 116 7.36 -2.23 0.17
CA VAL A 116 7.59 -3.65 0.42
C VAL A 116 7.78 -4.43 -0.88
N ILE A 117 6.97 -4.20 -1.92
CA ILE A 117 7.15 -4.87 -3.22
C ILE A 117 8.46 -4.48 -3.84
N SER A 118 8.71 -3.18 -4.00
CA SER A 118 9.91 -2.71 -4.66
C SER A 118 11.17 -3.10 -3.87
N GLY A 119 11.10 -3.12 -2.53
CA GLY A 119 12.17 -3.61 -1.66
C GLY A 119 12.39 -5.13 -1.72
N SER A 120 11.33 -5.91 -1.94
CA SER A 120 11.39 -7.38 -1.99
C SER A 120 12.11 -7.94 -3.22
N LEU A 121 12.27 -7.14 -4.27
CA LEU A 121 13.10 -7.48 -5.43
C LEU A 121 14.56 -7.67 -5.01
N ASN A 122 15.04 -6.80 -4.11
CA ASN A 122 16.43 -6.73 -3.69
C ASN A 122 16.74 -7.45 -2.37
N SER A 123 15.73 -7.92 -1.61
CA SER A 123 15.94 -8.54 -0.29
C SER A 123 15.05 -9.76 -0.07
N LYS A 124 15.69 -10.92 0.18
CA LYS A 124 15.02 -12.17 0.54
C LYS A 124 14.18 -12.03 1.82
N ARG A 125 14.65 -11.23 2.79
CA ARG A 125 13.94 -10.98 4.05
C ARG A 125 12.65 -10.18 3.84
N ILE A 126 12.69 -9.14 3.01
CA ILE A 126 11.48 -8.35 2.69
C ILE A 126 10.49 -9.20 1.88
N ARG A 127 11.01 -10.04 0.98
CA ARG A 127 10.21 -10.99 0.20
C ARG A 127 9.42 -11.95 1.08
N SER A 128 10.04 -12.54 2.11
CA SER A 128 9.33 -13.45 3.02
C SER A 128 8.25 -12.73 3.86
N ILE A 129 8.48 -11.48 4.27
CA ILE A 129 7.48 -10.66 4.97
C ILE A 129 6.29 -10.36 4.04
N ARG A 130 6.59 -9.96 2.79
CA ARG A 130 5.59 -9.69 1.76
C ARG A 130 4.70 -10.90 1.50
N ASP A 131 5.28 -12.07 1.30
CA ASP A 131 4.54 -13.29 0.93
C ASP A 131 3.67 -13.83 2.08
N LYS A 132 4.08 -13.57 3.34
CA LYS A 132 3.32 -13.89 4.56
C LYS A 132 2.26 -12.84 4.94
N SER A 133 2.19 -11.69 4.27
CA SER A 133 1.24 -10.63 4.61
C SER A 133 -0.08 -10.81 3.86
N VAL A 134 -1.18 -10.86 4.61
CA VAL A 134 -2.53 -10.91 4.03
C VAL A 134 -2.89 -9.55 3.42
N SER A 135 -2.53 -8.45 4.09
CA SER A 135 -2.75 -7.09 3.58
C SER A 135 -2.09 -6.87 2.23
N VAL A 136 -0.85 -7.33 2.05
CA VAL A 136 -0.17 -7.27 0.74
C VAL A 136 -0.97 -8.05 -0.30
N LYS A 137 -1.44 -9.27 0.01
CA LYS A 137 -2.25 -10.05 -0.94
C LYS A 137 -3.52 -9.32 -1.35
N PHE A 138 -4.20 -8.69 -0.38
CA PHE A 138 -5.40 -7.91 -0.62
C PHE A 138 -5.13 -6.71 -1.53
N VAL A 139 -4.12 -5.89 -1.22
CA VAL A 139 -3.76 -4.71 -2.02
C VAL A 139 -3.33 -5.12 -3.42
N THR A 140 -2.60 -6.22 -3.60
CA THR A 140 -2.21 -6.73 -4.93
C THR A 140 -3.39 -6.99 -5.86
N LYS A 141 -4.56 -7.38 -5.32
CA LYS A 141 -5.76 -7.60 -6.14
C LYS A 141 -6.23 -6.31 -6.83
N TYR A 142 -6.01 -5.17 -6.20
CA TYR A 142 -6.48 -3.85 -6.67
C TYR A 142 -5.35 -2.93 -7.14
N ALA A 143 -4.09 -3.33 -6.95
CA ALA A 143 -2.92 -2.47 -7.16
C ALA A 143 -2.84 -1.88 -8.58
N LEU A 144 -3.23 -2.64 -9.61
CA LEU A 144 -3.18 -2.18 -11.02
C LEU A 144 -4.00 -0.92 -11.27
N ARG A 145 -5.06 -0.66 -10.48
CA ARG A 145 -5.92 0.54 -10.67
C ARG A 145 -5.27 1.85 -10.21
N TYR A 146 -4.22 1.76 -9.39
CA TYR A 146 -3.60 2.93 -8.76
C TYR A 146 -2.16 3.14 -9.21
N LEU A 147 -1.68 2.32 -10.16
CA LEU A 147 -0.26 2.27 -10.55
C LEU A 147 0.21 3.53 -11.29
N ASP A 148 -0.65 4.13 -12.10
CA ASP A 148 -0.34 5.36 -12.85
C ASP A 148 -0.09 6.58 -11.95
N SER A 149 -0.54 6.51 -10.70
CA SER A 149 -0.28 7.55 -9.70
C SER A 149 1.15 7.50 -9.14
N PHE A 150 1.93 6.48 -9.50
CA PHE A 150 3.29 6.27 -9.01
C PHE A 150 4.34 6.38 -10.11
N PRO A 151 5.60 6.66 -9.74
CA PRO A 151 6.73 6.65 -10.67
C PRO A 151 6.82 5.36 -11.50
N SER A 152 7.31 5.48 -12.74
CA SER A 152 7.45 4.37 -13.71
C SER A 152 8.17 3.13 -13.17
N PHE A 153 9.24 3.32 -12.38
CA PHE A 153 9.96 2.20 -11.77
C PHE A 153 9.11 1.41 -10.77
N ILE A 154 8.20 2.06 -10.04
CA ILE A 154 7.23 1.40 -9.16
C ILE A 154 6.21 0.67 -10.02
N ASN A 155 5.79 1.29 -11.13
CA ASN A 155 4.83 0.70 -12.04
C ASN A 155 5.29 -0.69 -12.50
N ASN A 156 6.47 -0.72 -13.12
CA ASN A 156 7.08 -1.94 -13.66
C ASN A 156 7.30 -3.01 -12.58
N ASN A 157 7.74 -2.61 -11.38
CA ASN A 157 7.98 -3.53 -10.27
C ASN A 157 6.70 -4.18 -9.74
N VAL A 158 5.64 -3.38 -9.57
CA VAL A 158 4.36 -3.86 -9.05
C VAL A 158 3.63 -4.69 -10.10
N GLU A 159 3.62 -4.25 -11.36
CA GLU A 159 3.03 -4.99 -12.47
C GLU A 159 3.67 -6.37 -12.63
N SER A 160 5.02 -6.42 -12.71
CA SER A 160 5.76 -7.69 -12.80
C SER A 160 5.44 -8.64 -11.64
N TYR A 161 5.29 -8.10 -10.43
CA TYR A 161 4.92 -8.90 -9.26
C TYR A 161 3.47 -9.41 -9.32
N VAL A 162 2.52 -8.56 -9.74
CA VAL A 162 1.10 -8.93 -9.88
C VAL A 162 0.94 -10.03 -10.92
N ILE A 163 1.57 -9.89 -12.10
CA ILE A 163 1.53 -10.86 -13.19
C ILE A 163 2.08 -12.20 -12.72
N LYS A 164 3.32 -12.22 -12.20
CA LYS A 164 3.95 -13.45 -11.71
C LYS A 164 3.13 -14.17 -10.65
N LYS A 165 2.46 -13.41 -9.78
CA LYS A 165 1.61 -14.00 -8.74
C LYS A 165 0.33 -14.61 -9.33
N ARG A 166 -0.29 -13.97 -10.32
CA ARG A 166 -1.45 -14.53 -11.03
C ARG A 166 -1.09 -15.78 -11.82
N GLU A 167 0.04 -15.76 -12.53
CA GLU A 167 0.57 -16.94 -13.24
C GLU A 167 0.75 -18.12 -12.28
N ASN A 168 1.42 -17.90 -11.16
CA ASN A 168 1.62 -18.95 -10.15
C ASN A 168 0.29 -19.46 -9.57
N GLN A 169 -0.73 -18.61 -9.42
CA GLN A 169 -2.06 -19.05 -8.97
C GLN A 169 -2.71 -19.96 -10.02
N ILE A 170 -2.70 -19.54 -11.29
CA ILE A 170 -3.25 -20.34 -12.39
C ILE A 170 -2.53 -21.69 -12.51
N ILE A 171 -1.20 -21.70 -12.47
CA ILE A 171 -0.40 -22.93 -12.53
C ILE A 171 -0.76 -23.87 -11.38
N ASN A 172 -0.84 -23.36 -10.15
CA ASN A 172 -1.21 -24.17 -8.99
C ASN A 172 -2.63 -24.71 -9.09
N ASP A 173 -3.58 -23.91 -9.59
CA ASP A 173 -4.97 -24.33 -9.78
C ASP A 173 -5.05 -25.46 -10.83
N VAL A 174 -4.36 -25.32 -11.97
CA VAL A 174 -4.26 -26.35 -13.01
C VAL A 174 -3.63 -27.63 -12.48
N LEU A 175 -2.49 -27.55 -11.78
CA LEU A 175 -1.83 -28.71 -11.17
C LEU A 175 -2.73 -29.38 -10.13
N SER A 176 -3.48 -28.60 -9.35
CA SER A 176 -4.41 -29.14 -8.35
C SER A 176 -5.58 -29.88 -8.99
N ASN A 177 -6.08 -29.38 -10.11
CA ASN A 177 -7.15 -30.02 -10.87
C ASN A 177 -6.66 -31.31 -11.54
N TYR A 178 -5.47 -31.29 -12.14
CA TYR A 178 -4.87 -32.49 -12.73
C TYR A 178 -4.69 -33.59 -11.68
N LYS A 179 -4.18 -33.25 -10.49
CA LYS A 179 -4.03 -34.19 -9.38
C LYS A 179 -5.35 -34.77 -8.89
N LYS A 180 -6.45 -33.99 -8.92
CA LYS A 180 -7.78 -34.49 -8.57
C LYS A 180 -8.30 -35.47 -9.61
N LEU A 181 -8.16 -35.15 -10.90
CA LEU A 181 -8.57 -36.01 -12.01
C LEU A 181 -7.82 -37.36 -11.95
N GLU A 182 -6.51 -37.33 -11.72
CA GLU A 182 -5.70 -38.56 -11.56
C GLU A 182 -6.19 -39.44 -10.39
N ILE A 183 -6.54 -38.83 -9.26
CA ILE A 183 -7.09 -39.55 -8.09
C ILE A 183 -8.49 -40.13 -8.39
N GLU A 184 -9.32 -39.42 -9.14
CA GLU A 184 -10.65 -39.89 -9.55
C GLU A 184 -10.57 -41.04 -10.56
N GLU A 185 -9.69 -40.93 -11.57
CA GLU A 185 -9.42 -42.02 -12.52
C GLU A 185 -8.90 -43.28 -11.80
N PHE A 186 -7.95 -43.10 -10.87
CA PHE A 186 -7.41 -44.21 -10.08
C PHE A 186 -8.45 -44.85 -9.13
N LYS A 187 -9.40 -44.07 -8.60
CA LYS A 187 -10.51 -44.62 -7.80
C LYS A 187 -11.48 -45.40 -8.67
N ASN A 188 -11.87 -44.84 -9.81
CA ASN A 188 -12.81 -45.48 -10.73
C ASN A 188 -12.24 -46.80 -11.29
N SER A 189 -10.93 -46.89 -11.54
CA SER A 189 -10.29 -48.14 -11.96
C SER A 189 -10.26 -49.23 -10.89
N ARG A 190 -10.45 -48.91 -9.60
CA ARG A 190 -10.50 -49.89 -8.49
C ARG A 190 -11.90 -50.35 -8.11
N THR A 191 -12.94 -49.69 -8.62
CA THR A 191 -14.36 -50.03 -8.36
C THR A 191 -14.99 -50.89 -9.46
N ILE A 192 -14.21 -51.30 -10.47
CA ILE A 192 -14.66 -52.14 -11.60
C ILE A 192 -14.38 -53.64 -11.36
N ASP A 193 -13.70 -54.00 -10.27
CA ASP A 193 -13.53 -55.38 -9.77
C ASP A 193 -14.53 -55.71 -8.66
#